data_AF-A0A318KKY7-F1
#
_entry.id   AF-A0A318KKY7-F1
#
_cell.length_a   1.000
_cell.length_b   1.000
_cell.length_c   1.000
_cell.angle_alpha   90.00
_cell.angle_beta   90.00
_cell.angle_gamma   90.00
#
_symmetry.space_group_name_H-M   'P 1'
#
loop_
_entity.id
_entity.type
_entity.pdbx_description
1 polymer ?
#
loop_
_entity_poly.entity_id
_entity_poly.type
_entity_poly.pdbx_seq_one_letter_code
_entity_poly.pdbx_strand_id
1 'polypeptide(L)'
;MSFPKDFYWGGATAANQCEGAWNADGRGMALTDVTTGGSVKEPRMITYIGADGKPGKIRSMGEALPEGAKYAVLDDCYYPNHEGIDFYHRYKEDIALFAEMGFKMFRMSISWSRL
;
A
#
# COMPACT_ATOMS: atom_id res chain seq x y z
N MET A 1 -22.82 -30.13 -12.21
CA MET A 1 -21.73 -30.26 -11.22
C MET A 1 -21.74 -29.02 -10.34
N SER A 2 -21.61 -29.16 -9.03
CA SER A 2 -21.51 -28.05 -8.07
C SER A 2 -20.14 -28.07 -7.38
N PHE A 3 -19.72 -26.94 -6.83
CA PHE A 3 -18.55 -26.89 -5.95
C PHE A 3 -18.74 -27.77 -4.70
N PRO A 4 -17.65 -28.21 -4.05
CA PRO A 4 -17.73 -28.84 -2.73
C PRO A 4 -18.49 -27.96 -1.73
N LYS A 5 -19.20 -28.58 -0.78
CA LYS A 5 -20.01 -27.86 0.21
C LYS A 5 -19.21 -26.85 1.05
N ASP A 6 -17.95 -27.17 1.31
CA ASP A 6 -17.06 -26.35 2.16
C ASP A 6 -16.07 -25.53 1.34
N PHE A 7 -16.43 -25.18 0.10
CA PHE A 7 -15.60 -24.32 -0.73
C PHE A 7 -15.50 -22.90 -0.16
N TYR A 8 -14.28 -22.40 0.00
CA TYR A 8 -14.02 -21.08 0.57
C TYR A 8 -14.16 -19.95 -0.45
N TRP A 9 -15.39 -19.49 -0.64
CA TRP A 9 -15.65 -18.22 -1.31
C TRP A 9 -15.19 -17.05 -0.45
N GLY A 10 -14.58 -16.04 -1.06
CA GLY A 10 -13.98 -14.95 -0.33
C GLY A 10 -13.39 -13.88 -1.23
N GLY A 11 -12.65 -12.97 -0.61
CA GLY A 11 -11.93 -11.88 -1.26
C GLY A 11 -10.51 -11.76 -0.74
N ALA A 12 -9.67 -11.07 -1.51
CA ALA A 12 -8.27 -10.87 -1.18
C ALA A 12 -7.87 -9.40 -1.30
N THR A 13 -7.06 -8.93 -0.36
CA THR A 13 -6.45 -7.59 -0.34
C THR A 13 -4.99 -7.68 0.11
N ALA A 14 -4.25 -6.58 -0.01
CA ALA A 14 -2.95 -6.39 0.61
C ALA A 14 -2.95 -5.12 1.47
N ALA A 15 -2.28 -5.18 2.61
CA ALA A 15 -2.27 -4.13 3.63
C ALA A 15 -1.93 -2.75 3.04
N ASN A 16 -0.83 -2.66 2.29
CA ASN A 16 -0.35 -1.42 1.70
C ASN A 16 -1.31 -0.81 0.66
N GLN A 17 -2.30 -1.55 0.17
CA GLN A 17 -3.27 -1.05 -0.81
C GLN A 17 -4.54 -0.52 -0.17
N CYS A 18 -4.89 -0.97 1.03
CA CYS A 18 -6.20 -0.67 1.62
C CYS A 18 -6.13 -0.11 3.05
N GLU A 19 -5.18 -0.51 3.89
CA GLU A 19 -5.09 -0.05 5.28
C GLU A 19 -5.01 1.47 5.37
N GLY A 20 -4.09 2.08 4.63
CA GLY A 20 -3.73 3.48 4.86
C GLY A 20 -2.99 3.66 6.18
N ALA A 21 -3.17 4.81 6.82
CA ALA A 21 -2.59 5.17 8.11
C ALA A 21 -1.09 4.83 8.19
N TRP A 22 -0.35 5.24 7.15
CA TRP A 22 1.00 4.75 6.90
C TRP A 22 2.02 5.10 8.00
N ASN A 23 1.79 6.15 8.77
CA ASN A 23 2.67 6.61 9.84
C ASN A 23 2.01 6.59 11.23
N ALA A 24 0.84 5.96 11.36
CA ALA A 24 0.12 5.84 12.63
C ALA A 24 0.71 4.73 13.52
N ASP A 25 0.56 4.91 14.83
CA ASP A 25 0.81 3.88 15.86
C ASP A 25 2.16 3.18 15.77
N GLY A 26 3.20 3.95 15.42
CA GLY A 26 4.58 3.46 15.35
C GLY A 26 4.91 2.67 14.08
N ARG A 27 4.02 2.64 13.07
CA ARG A 27 4.32 2.03 11.77
C ARG A 27 5.53 2.72 11.12
N GLY A 28 6.54 1.93 10.76
CA GLY A 28 7.67 2.37 9.96
C GLY A 28 7.32 2.58 8.49
N MET A 29 8.18 3.32 7.78
CA MET A 29 8.05 3.57 6.35
C MET A 29 8.33 2.30 5.54
N ALA A 30 7.42 1.95 4.63
CA ALA A 30 7.60 0.90 3.62
C ALA A 30 7.94 1.51 2.25
N LEU A 31 8.50 0.73 1.34
CA LEU A 31 8.82 1.18 -0.02
C LEU A 31 7.60 1.75 -0.76
N THR A 32 6.42 1.21 -0.47
CA THR A 32 5.15 1.67 -1.06
C THR A 32 4.79 3.09 -0.66
N ASP A 33 5.31 3.58 0.48
CA ASP A 33 4.99 4.90 1.02
C ASP A 33 5.85 5.99 0.38
N VAL A 34 6.92 5.62 -0.33
CA VAL A 34 7.72 6.54 -1.16
C VAL A 34 7.45 6.35 -2.65
N THR A 35 6.43 5.56 -3.00
CA THR A 35 6.02 5.31 -4.38
C THR A 35 4.79 6.14 -4.75
N THR A 36 4.97 7.12 -5.64
CA THR A 36 3.91 8.07 -6.04
C THR A 36 2.74 7.38 -6.73
N GLY A 37 1.62 8.11 -6.82
CA GLY A 37 0.57 7.81 -7.78
C GLY A 37 1.09 7.85 -9.22
N GLY A 38 0.35 7.20 -10.11
CA GLY A 38 0.60 7.21 -11.55
C GLY A 38 -0.73 7.15 -12.30
N SER A 39 -0.66 7.10 -13.62
CA SER A 39 -1.82 7.00 -14.51
C SER A 39 -1.49 6.10 -15.71
N VAL A 40 -2.44 5.97 -16.64
CA VAL A 40 -2.19 5.29 -17.93
C VAL A 40 -1.08 5.98 -18.74
N LYS A 41 -0.83 7.28 -18.51
CA LYS A 41 0.16 8.07 -19.25
C LYS A 41 1.46 8.28 -18.47
N GLU A 42 1.43 8.16 -17.15
CA GLU A 42 2.54 8.53 -16.27
C GLU A 42 2.85 7.39 -15.31
N PRO A 43 4.08 6.83 -15.31
CA PRO A 43 4.42 5.74 -14.43
C PRO A 43 4.50 6.20 -12.97
N ARG A 44 4.37 5.25 -12.05
CA ARG A 44 4.68 5.48 -10.64
C ARG A 44 6.19 5.68 -10.45
N MET A 45 6.55 6.62 -9.60
CA MET A 45 7.94 6.96 -9.30
C MET A 45 8.26 6.67 -7.83
N ILE A 46 9.49 6.28 -7.54
CA ILE A 46 10.03 6.25 -6.18
C ILE A 46 10.74 7.57 -5.91
N THR A 47 10.46 8.15 -4.75
CA THR A 47 10.99 9.44 -4.30
C THR A 47 12.15 9.28 -3.32
N TYR A 48 13.11 10.20 -3.39
CA TYR A 48 14.33 10.17 -2.59
C TYR A 48 14.91 11.56 -2.35
N ILE A 49 15.78 11.68 -1.35
CA ILE A 49 16.72 12.79 -1.18
C ILE A 49 18.12 12.30 -1.53
N GLY A 50 18.78 12.98 -2.48
CA GLY A 50 20.14 12.66 -2.91
C GLY A 50 21.18 12.98 -1.84
N ALA A 51 22.41 12.49 -2.03
CA ALA A 51 23.53 12.81 -1.14
C ALA A 51 23.84 14.32 -1.10
N ASP A 52 23.42 15.07 -2.12
CA ASP A 52 23.50 16.53 -2.22
C ASP A 52 22.34 17.26 -1.52
N GLY A 53 21.43 16.53 -0.87
CA GLY A 53 20.26 17.07 -0.20
C GLY A 53 19.11 17.45 -1.12
N LYS A 54 19.21 17.21 -2.44
CA LYS A 54 18.14 17.58 -3.38
C LYS A 54 17.12 16.45 -3.54
N PRO A 55 15.83 16.78 -3.71
CA PRO A 55 14.82 15.78 -3.99
C PRO A 55 14.97 15.23 -5.41
N GLY A 56 14.63 13.95 -5.57
CA GLY A 56 14.64 13.28 -6.86
C GLY A 56 13.59 12.18 -6.96
N LYS A 57 13.38 11.71 -8.20
CA LYS A 57 12.43 10.65 -8.56
C LYS A 57 13.12 9.65 -9.48
N ILE A 58 12.95 8.36 -9.23
CA ILE A 58 13.32 7.26 -10.13
C ILE A 58 12.10 6.44 -10.50
N ARG A 59 12.13 5.71 -11.62
CA ARG A 59 11.05 4.77 -11.94
C ARG A 59 10.96 3.70 -10.86
N SER A 60 9.74 3.37 -10.46
CA SER A 60 9.51 2.35 -9.42
C SER A 60 10.04 0.95 -9.78
N MET A 61 10.27 0.69 -11.07
CA MET A 61 10.79 -0.57 -11.59
C MET A 61 11.91 -0.26 -12.59
N GLY A 62 13.05 -0.93 -12.42
CA GLY A 62 14.16 -0.89 -13.38
C GLY A 62 15.24 0.17 -13.13
N GLU A 63 15.06 1.04 -12.13
CA GLU A 63 16.06 2.03 -11.74
C GLU A 63 16.49 1.82 -10.28
N ALA A 64 17.80 1.95 -10.03
CA ALA A 64 18.36 1.91 -8.69
C ALA A 64 18.40 3.33 -8.09
N LEU A 65 18.36 3.42 -6.76
CA LEU A 65 18.68 4.67 -6.06
C LEU A 65 20.09 5.14 -6.44
N PRO A 66 20.30 6.45 -6.66
CA PRO A 66 21.64 7.01 -6.74
C PRO A 66 22.46 6.71 -5.48
N GLU A 67 23.78 6.65 -5.62
CA GLU A 67 24.67 6.39 -4.49
C GLU A 67 24.51 7.47 -3.39
N GLY A 68 24.38 7.02 -2.14
CA GLY A 68 24.19 7.90 -0.97
C GLY A 68 22.79 8.51 -0.84
N ALA A 69 21.88 8.28 -1.79
CA ALA A 69 20.50 8.73 -1.69
C ALA A 69 19.69 7.91 -0.69
N LYS A 70 18.68 8.53 -0.08
CA LYS A 70 17.75 7.89 0.86
C LYS A 70 16.32 8.06 0.38
N TYR A 71 15.53 7.00 0.48
CA TYR A 71 14.09 7.07 0.27
C TYR A 71 13.47 8.15 1.16
N ALA A 72 12.57 8.93 0.60
CA ALA A 72 11.92 10.03 1.31
C ALA A 72 10.54 10.30 0.74
N VAL A 73 9.62 10.67 1.62
CA VAL A 73 8.35 11.27 1.24
C VAL A 73 8.60 12.75 0.94
N LEU A 74 8.11 13.22 -0.20
CA LEU A 74 8.21 14.61 -0.63
C LEU A 74 6.83 15.27 -0.55
N ASP A 75 6.76 16.47 0.02
CA ASP A 75 5.50 17.18 0.29
C ASP A 75 4.71 17.54 -1.00
N ASP A 76 5.39 17.64 -2.14
CA ASP A 76 4.81 17.98 -3.44
C ASP A 76 4.27 16.77 -4.21
N CYS A 77 4.32 15.57 -3.61
CA CYS A 77 3.97 14.32 -4.25
C CYS A 77 2.73 13.68 -3.63
N TYR A 78 1.91 13.07 -4.49
CA TYR A 78 0.77 12.27 -4.04
C TYR A 78 1.15 10.80 -3.89
N TYR A 79 0.88 10.23 -2.72
CA TYR A 79 1.14 8.83 -2.37
C TYR A 79 -0.17 8.11 -2.01
N PRO A 80 -0.82 7.42 -2.96
CA PRO A 80 -2.15 6.82 -2.74
C PRO A 80 -2.21 5.86 -1.55
N ASN A 81 -1.10 5.17 -1.27
CA ASN A 81 -1.01 4.17 -0.21
C ASN A 81 -1.03 4.79 1.20
N HIS A 82 -0.80 6.11 1.34
CA HIS A 82 -0.79 6.78 2.63
C HIS A 82 -2.16 6.75 3.31
N GLU A 83 -3.21 6.90 2.50
CA GLU A 83 -4.62 6.84 2.93
C GLU A 83 -5.27 5.51 2.55
N GLY A 84 -4.88 4.89 1.42
CA GLY A 84 -5.49 3.65 0.96
C GLY A 84 -7.00 3.84 0.73
N ILE A 85 -7.81 3.02 1.40
CA ILE A 85 -9.27 3.24 1.51
C ILE A 85 -9.68 3.47 2.97
N ASP A 86 -8.70 3.77 3.82
CA ASP A 86 -8.83 3.90 5.27
C ASP A 86 -9.35 2.63 5.97
N PHE A 87 -9.00 1.45 5.45
CA PHE A 87 -9.39 0.17 6.06
C PHE A 87 -8.83 0.04 7.48
N TYR A 88 -7.70 0.69 7.81
CA TYR A 88 -7.14 0.68 9.16
C TYR A 88 -8.15 1.15 10.23
N HIS A 89 -8.97 2.16 9.93
CA HIS A 89 -9.99 2.65 10.85
C HIS A 89 -11.38 2.05 10.58
N ARG A 90 -11.67 1.64 9.33
CA ARG A 90 -13.01 1.23 8.87
C ARG A 90 -13.20 -0.27 8.70
N TYR A 91 -12.21 -1.10 9.07
CA TYR A 91 -12.26 -2.54 8.85
C TYR A 91 -13.48 -3.23 9.45
N LYS A 92 -14.06 -2.70 10.54
CA LYS A 92 -15.25 -3.30 11.18
C LYS A 92 -16.47 -3.21 10.27
N GLU A 93 -16.70 -2.05 9.67
CA GLU A 93 -17.77 -1.80 8.72
C GLU A 93 -17.53 -2.59 7.43
N ASP A 94 -16.29 -2.61 6.94
CA ASP A 94 -15.95 -3.31 5.70
C ASP A 94 -16.08 -4.84 5.85
N ILE A 95 -15.66 -5.41 6.98
CA ILE A 95 -15.85 -6.84 7.28
C ILE A 95 -17.33 -7.20 7.42
N ALA A 96 -18.17 -6.30 7.94
CA ALA A 96 -19.61 -6.52 8.00
C ALA A 96 -20.22 -6.65 6.59
N LEU A 97 -19.76 -5.83 5.63
CA LEU A 97 -20.15 -5.96 4.22
C LEU A 97 -19.67 -7.29 3.60
N PHE A 98 -18.45 -7.73 3.93
CA PHE A 98 -17.96 -9.05 3.47
C PHE A 98 -18.82 -10.20 4.01
N ALA A 99 -19.28 -10.09 5.25
CA ALA A 99 -20.18 -11.06 5.86
C ALA A 99 -21.58 -11.04 5.20
N GLU A 100 -22.11 -9.86 4.85
CA GLU A 100 -23.37 -9.71 4.11
C GLU A 100 -23.29 -10.40 2.73
N MET A 101 -22.15 -10.29 2.04
CA MET A 101 -21.88 -11.01 0.79
C MET A 101 -21.72 -12.53 0.96
N GLY A 102 -21.63 -13.02 2.19
CA GLY A 102 -21.48 -14.45 2.49
C GLY A 102 -20.05 -14.98 2.37
N PHE A 103 -19.02 -14.13 2.53
CA PHE A 103 -17.63 -14.58 2.53
C PHE A 103 -17.41 -15.66 3.59
N LYS A 104 -16.71 -16.72 3.20
CA LYS A 104 -16.21 -17.78 4.07
C LYS A 104 -14.73 -17.62 4.41
N MET A 105 -14.02 -16.80 3.65
CA MET A 105 -12.62 -16.47 3.86
C MET A 105 -12.35 -15.02 3.44
N PHE A 106 -11.48 -14.35 4.19
CA PHE A 106 -10.88 -13.08 3.78
C PHE A 106 -9.36 -13.22 3.86
N ARG A 107 -8.68 -12.98 2.75
CA ARG A 107 -7.22 -13.08 2.65
C ARG A 107 -6.62 -11.67 2.68
N MET A 108 -5.74 -11.41 3.63
CA MET A 108 -5.01 -10.15 3.75
C MET A 108 -3.56 -10.40 4.18
N SER A 109 -2.62 -9.55 3.75
CA SER A 109 -1.26 -9.54 4.28
C SER A 109 -1.18 -8.78 5.61
N ILE A 110 -0.31 -9.20 6.52
CA ILE A 110 0.10 -8.35 7.65
C ILE A 110 1.18 -7.37 7.17
N SER A 111 0.99 -6.08 7.46
CA SER A 111 1.95 -5.03 7.10
C SER A 111 3.25 -5.21 7.89
N TRP A 112 4.35 -5.59 7.22
CA TRP A 112 5.64 -5.81 7.90
C TRP A 112 6.06 -4.56 8.68
N SER A 113 5.94 -3.37 8.10
CA SER A 113 6.40 -2.16 8.77
C SER A 113 5.59 -1.77 10.02
N ARG A 114 4.52 -2.48 10.36
CA ARG A 114 3.79 -2.36 11.63
C ARG A 114 4.32 -3.29 12.74
N LEU A 115 5.28 -4.16 12.43
CA LEU A 115 5.91 -5.13 13.35
C LEU A 115 7.38 -4.76 13.59
#